data_AF-A0A067LR31-F1
#
_entry.id   AF-A0A067LR31-F1
#
_cell.length_a   1.000
_cell.length_b   1.000
_cell.length_c   1.000
_cell.angle_alpha   90.00
_cell.angle_beta   90.00
_cell.angle_gamma   90.00
#
_symmetry.space_group_name_H-M   'P 1'
#
loop_
_entity.id
_entity.type
_entity.pdbx_description
1 polymer ?
#
loop_
_entity_poly.entity_id
_entity_poly.type
_entity_poly.pdbx_seq_one_letter_code
_entity_poly.pdbx_strand_id
1 'polypeptide(L)'
;RWSESVIPALMEPFMEYQRLTKSGRVAPPTINKACLCNKQHLRLTLARWNELENITLLVCECQPASLQLMSRGYFPCAPVRPSM
;
A
#
# COMPACT_ATOMS: atom_id res chain seq x y z
N ARG A 1 -1.79 -15.60 -9.40
CA ARG A 1 -0.86 -14.68 -8.72
C ARG A 1 -1.52 -13.68 -7.77
N TRP A 2 -2.47 -12.81 -8.19
CA TRP A 2 -3.08 -11.83 -7.27
C TRP A 2 -3.89 -12.51 -6.13
N SER A 3 -4.77 -13.45 -6.48
CA SER A 3 -5.54 -14.27 -5.54
C SER A 3 -4.69 -15.20 -4.68
N GLU A 4 -3.62 -15.76 -5.23
CA GLU A 4 -2.82 -16.82 -4.59
C GLU A 4 -1.69 -16.28 -3.71
N SER A 5 -1.11 -15.11 -4.04
CA SER A 5 0.08 -14.60 -3.33
C SER A 5 -0.12 -13.24 -2.70
N VAL A 6 -0.83 -12.32 -3.36
CA VAL A 6 -0.91 -10.92 -2.89
C VAL A 6 -2.03 -10.74 -1.89
N ILE A 7 -3.24 -11.23 -2.19
CA ILE A 7 -4.38 -11.12 -1.25
C ILE A 7 -4.05 -11.80 0.09
N PRO A 8 -3.52 -13.03 0.12
CA PRO A 8 -3.13 -13.66 1.38
C PRO A 8 -2.06 -12.87 2.13
N ALA A 9 -1.03 -12.36 1.44
CA ALA A 9 0.03 -11.55 2.04
C ALA A 9 -0.45 -10.19 2.58
N LEU A 10 -1.62 -9.71 2.14
CA LEU A 10 -2.22 -8.47 2.62
C LEU A 10 -3.15 -8.66 3.83
N MET A 11 -3.50 -9.90 4.19
CA MET A 11 -4.41 -10.17 5.32
C MET A 11 -3.84 -9.64 6.64
N GLU A 12 -2.60 -10.00 6.98
CA GLU A 12 -1.95 -9.52 8.20
C GLU A 12 -1.78 -7.99 8.21
N PRO A 13 -1.23 -7.35 7.15
CA PRO A 13 -1.20 -5.89 7.03
C PRO A 13 -2.57 -5.22 7.19
N PHE A 14 -3.63 -5.82 6.65
CA PHE A 14 -4.99 -5.29 6.78
C PHE A 14 -5.51 -5.38 8.21
N MET A 15 -5.31 -6.51 8.90
CA MET A 15 -5.71 -6.66 10.30
C MET A 15 -4.96 -5.67 11.20
N GLU A 16 -3.66 -5.50 10.97
CA GLU A 16 -2.86 -4.52 11.71
C GLU A 16 -3.32 -3.09 11.43
N TYR A 17 -3.62 -2.76 10.16
CA TYR A 17 -4.22 -1.49 9.79
C TYR A 17 -5.55 -1.25 10.52
N GLN A 18 -6.44 -2.25 10.56
CA GLN A 18 -7.71 -2.14 11.29
C GLN A 18 -7.49 -1.87 12.79
N ARG A 19 -6.55 -2.58 13.41
CA ARG A 19 -6.20 -2.41 14.82
C ARG A 19 -5.70 -0.99 15.09
N LEU A 20 -4.78 -0.49 14.27
CA LEU A 20 -4.18 0.84 14.42
C LEU A 20 -5.17 1.98 14.18
N THR A 21 -6.09 1.80 13.23
CA THR A 21 -7.10 2.82 12.88
C THR A 21 -8.39 2.72 13.68
N LYS A 22 -8.51 1.75 14.60
CA LYS A 22 -9.78 1.41 15.28
C LYS A 22 -10.94 1.20 14.29
N SER A 23 -10.65 0.45 13.22
CA SER A 23 -11.52 0.25 12.05
C SER A 23 -11.85 1.55 11.33
N GLY A 24 -10.84 2.36 11.01
CA GLY A 24 -10.98 3.62 10.25
C GLY A 24 -11.50 4.83 11.04
N ARG A 25 -11.71 4.70 12.36
CA ARG A 25 -12.13 5.82 13.23
C ARG A 25 -11.01 6.83 13.51
N VAL A 26 -9.76 6.40 13.37
CA VAL A 26 -8.56 7.21 13.58
C VAL A 26 -7.68 7.12 12.34
N ALA A 27 -7.02 8.23 12.00
CA ALA A 27 -6.08 8.26 10.88
C ALA A 27 -4.95 7.23 11.07
N PRO A 28 -4.54 6.54 9.99
CA PRO A 28 -3.43 5.60 10.10
C PRO A 28 -2.13 6.31 10.44
N PRO A 29 -1.28 5.70 11.29
CA PRO A 29 0.03 6.26 11.58
C PRO A 29 0.91 6.23 10.33
N THR A 30 1.82 7.20 10.22
CA THR A 30 2.82 7.22 9.13
C THR A 30 3.86 6.15 9.37
N ILE A 31 3.71 5.00 8.72
CA ILE A 31 4.68 3.89 8.80
C ILE A 31 5.78 4.12 7.75
N ASN A 32 6.91 4.69 8.19
CA ASN A 32 8.12 4.78 7.38
C ASN A 32 9.07 3.65 7.75
N LYS A 33 9.00 2.52 7.03
CA LYS A 33 10.02 1.47 7.15
C LYS A 33 11.26 1.90 6.34
N ALA A 34 12.33 2.23 7.04
CA ALA A 34 13.61 2.48 6.40
C ALA A 34 14.15 1.16 5.79
N CYS A 35 14.50 1.20 4.52
CA CYS A 35 15.16 0.11 3.80
C CYS A 35 16.38 0.68 3.06
N LEU A 36 17.48 -0.07 3.09
CA LEU A 36 18.75 0.23 2.40
C LEU A 36 18.78 -0.29 0.96
N CYS A 37 17.73 -0.97 0.54
CA CYS A 37 17.53 -1.47 -0.80
C CYS A 37 17.45 -0.36 -1.85
N ASN A 38 17.74 -0.73 -3.10
CA ASN A 38 17.58 0.17 -4.23
C ASN A 38 16.08 0.44 -4.46
N LYS A 39 15.66 1.70 -4.32
CA LYS A 39 14.25 2.10 -4.39
C LYS A 39 13.91 2.58 -5.79
N GLN A 40 12.74 2.21 -6.27
CA GLN A 40 12.19 2.69 -7.53
C GLN A 40 11.05 3.67 -7.26
N HIS A 41 10.97 4.72 -8.08
CA HIS A 41 9.87 5.68 -8.02
C HIS A 41 8.65 5.14 -8.78
N LEU A 42 7.54 4.99 -8.07
CA LEU A 42 6.28 4.49 -8.58
C LEU A 42 5.24 5.60 -8.53
N ARG A 43 4.96 6.22 -9.69
CA ARG A 43 3.94 7.29 -9.83
C ARG A 43 2.54 6.71 -9.97
N LEU A 44 1.64 6.99 -9.05
CA LEU A 44 0.30 6.44 -9.05
C LEU A 44 -0.75 7.47 -8.65
N THR A 45 -1.96 7.25 -9.14
CA THR A 45 -3.11 8.08 -8.83
C THR A 45 -3.95 7.35 -7.78
N LEU A 46 -4.11 7.97 -6.62
CA LEU A 46 -5.00 7.52 -5.57
C LEU A 46 -6.39 8.05 -5.84
N ALA A 47 -7.37 7.16 -5.85
CA ALA A 47 -8.77 7.56 -5.84
C ALA A 47 -9.25 7.66 -4.39
N ARG A 48 -9.57 8.87 -3.97
CA ARG A 48 -10.28 9.15 -2.71
C ARG A 48 -11.76 9.40 -3.05
N TRP A 49 -12.59 9.50 -2.02
CA TRP A 49 -14.03 9.74 -2.19
C TRP A 49 -14.34 11.05 -2.93
N ASN A 50 -13.54 12.10 -2.68
CA ASN A 50 -13.77 13.46 -3.14
C ASN A 50 -12.79 13.92 -4.24
N GLU A 51 -11.70 13.19 -4.47
CA GLU A 51 -10.63 13.65 -5.35
C GLU A 51 -9.75 12.51 -5.88
N LEU A 52 -9.03 12.81 -6.96
CA LEU A 52 -7.92 12.00 -7.45
C LEU A 52 -6.61 12.69 -7.10
N GLU A 53 -5.70 11.98 -6.44
CA GLU A 53 -4.43 12.53 -5.97
C GLU A 53 -3.26 11.78 -6.61
N ASN A 54 -2.35 12.51 -7.28
CA ASN A 54 -1.15 11.91 -7.85
C ASN A 54 -0.02 11.89 -6.83
N ILE A 55 0.46 10.70 -6.49
CA ILE A 55 1.58 10.52 -5.54
C ILE A 55 2.72 9.71 -6.16
N THR A 56 3.90 9.81 -5.54
CA THR A 56 5.05 8.98 -5.89
C THR A 56 5.41 8.12 -4.67
N LEU A 57 5.35 6.79 -4.85
CA LEU A 57 5.83 5.84 -3.85
C LEU A 57 7.26 5.40 -4.16
N LEU A 58 8.06 5.23 -3.12
CA LEU A 58 9.37 4.59 -3.22
C LEU A 58 9.20 3.11 -2.91
N VAL A 59 9.28 2.26 -3.93
CA VAL A 59 9.03 0.82 -3.81
C VAL A 59 10.30 0.01 -3.98
N CYS A 60 10.33 -1.15 -3.36
CA CYS A 60 11.37 -2.16 -3.49
C CYS A 60 10.77 -3.54 -3.22
N GLU A 61 11.54 -4.61 -3.44
CA GLU A 61 11.11 -5.98 -3.13
C GLU A 61 10.72 -6.16 -1.66
N CYS A 62 11.39 -5.48 -0.72
CA CYS A 62 11.09 -5.57 0.71
C CYS A 62 9.85 -4.76 1.12
N GLN A 63 9.46 -3.76 0.33
CA GLN A 63 8.34 -2.85 0.58
C GLN A 63 7.57 -2.67 -0.73
N PRO A 64 6.81 -3.70 -1.15
CA PRO A 64 6.04 -3.62 -2.38
C PRO A 64 4.96 -2.56 -2.27
N ALA A 65 4.54 -2.04 -3.43
CA ALA A 65 3.50 -1.01 -3.53
C ALA A 65 2.23 -1.41 -2.79
N SER A 66 1.83 -2.68 -2.91
CA SER A 66 0.61 -3.22 -2.30
C SER A 66 0.60 -3.07 -0.78
N LEU A 67 1.71 -3.42 -0.12
CA LEU A 67 1.86 -3.34 1.33
C LEU A 67 1.89 -1.88 1.80
N GLN A 68 2.59 -1.02 1.06
CA GLN A 68 2.65 0.41 1.35
C GLN A 68 1.33 1.17 1.13
N LEU A 69 0.48 0.69 0.22
CA LEU A 69 -0.85 1.25 -0.01
C LEU A 69 -1.82 0.77 1.08
N MET A 70 -1.78 -0.53 1.40
CA MET A 70 -2.60 -1.11 2.46
C MET A 70 -2.34 -0.46 3.82
N SER A 71 -1.08 -0.20 4.17
CA SER A 71 -0.74 0.50 5.42
C SER A 71 -1.25 1.94 5.48
N ARG A 72 -1.51 2.56 4.32
CA ARG A 72 -2.11 3.89 4.20
C ARG A 72 -3.64 3.85 4.07
N GLY A 73 -4.25 2.66 4.06
CA GLY A 73 -5.70 2.48 3.92
C GLY A 73 -6.21 2.45 2.48
N TYR A 74 -5.31 2.34 1.50
CA TYR A 74 -5.70 2.20 0.11
C TYR A 74 -5.74 0.73 -0.29
N PHE A 75 -6.75 0.38 -1.08
CA PHE A 75 -6.78 -0.93 -1.73
C PHE A 75 -5.83 -0.93 -2.92
N PRO A 76 -4.83 -1.83 -2.96
CA PRO A 76 -3.90 -1.87 -4.09
C PRO A 76 -4.55 -2.58 -5.27
N CYS A 77 -5.18 -1.82 -6.17
CA CYS A 77 -5.88 -2.35 -7.34
C CYS A 77 -4.96 -2.96 -8.42
N ALA A 78 -3.64 -2.76 -8.34
CA ALA A 78 -2.66 -3.34 -9.27
C ALA A 78 -1.42 -3.84 -8.50
N PRO A 79 -1.20 -5.16 -8.44
CA PRO A 79 -0.15 -5.75 -7.59
C PRO A 79 1.28 -5.55 -8.09
N VAL A 80 1.48 -5.29 -9.39
CA VAL A 80 2.82 -5.19 -10.00
C VAL A 80 2.73 -4.20 -11.16
N ARG A 81 3.54 -3.12 -11.16
CA ARG A 81 3.75 -2.36 -12.40
C ARG A 81 4.77 -3.13 -13.27
N PRO A 82 4.56 -3.17 -14.59
CA PRO A 82 3.41 -2.66 -15.32
C PRO A 82 2.28 -3.68 -15.35
N SER A 83 1.08 -3.25 -14.96
CA SER A 83 -0.12 -3.78 -15.57
C SER A 83 -0.34 -3.01 -16.88
N MET A 84 0.19 -3.59 -17.95
CA MET A 84 -0.41 -3.63 -19.29
C MET A 84 -0.27 -5.08 -19.73
#